data_AF-F7VBR7-F1
#
_entry.id   AF-F7VBR7-F1
#
_cell.length_a   1.000
_cell.length_b   1.000
_cell.length_c   1.000
_cell.angle_alpha   90.00
_cell.angle_beta   90.00
_cell.angle_gamma   90.00
#
_symmetry.space_group_name_H-M   'P 1'
#
loop_
_entity.id
_entity.type
_entity.pdbx_description
1 polymer ?
#
loop_
_entity_poly.entity_id
_entity_poly.type
_entity_poly.pdbx_seq_one_letter_code
_entity_poly.pdbx_strand_id
1 'polypeptide(L)'
;MSWVPHFQEILVMPTNVLPTLFPLSVPTLPVQGENSRFPVRRIWCVGQNYAEHSREMGSNPDRDPPFFFSKPADAVTQASVLPFPPKTDNLHPEVELVVAIAAGGANISPETALKHVYGYAVGLDMTRRDLQAVAKKAGRPWSLAKGFDASCPISAIKPASQIPSLAHSKITLTVNGEVRQSGNIDDMIWSIPEIISILSQSVRLEAGDLIMTGTPAGVSRIMKGDVLKAACENVGTFGLTYV
;
A
#
# COMPACT_ATOMS: atom_id res chain seq x y z
N MET A 1 49.40 -45.53 0.86
CA MET A 1 49.52 -44.33 0.01
C MET A 1 48.14 -44.00 -0.53
N SER A 2 47.76 -42.74 -0.39
CA SER A 2 46.42 -42.16 -0.42
C SER A 2 45.71 -42.23 -1.78
N TRP A 3 44.44 -42.64 -1.78
CA TRP A 3 43.50 -42.43 -2.88
C TRP A 3 42.45 -41.43 -2.38
N VAL A 4 42.41 -40.25 -2.98
CA VAL A 4 41.49 -39.14 -2.62
C VAL A 4 40.38 -39.10 -3.68
N PRO A 5 39.09 -39.14 -3.32
CA PRO A 5 38.01 -38.98 -4.28
C PRO A 5 37.76 -37.50 -4.60
N HIS A 6 37.36 -37.27 -5.85
CA HIS A 6 36.98 -36.01 -6.46
C HIS A 6 35.97 -35.21 -5.65
N PHE A 7 36.32 -33.96 -5.33
CA PHE A 7 35.34 -32.90 -5.13
C PHE A 7 35.05 -32.28 -6.51
N GLN A 8 33.79 -32.39 -6.94
CA GLN A 8 33.27 -31.63 -8.08
C GLN A 8 33.49 -30.14 -7.82
N GLU A 9 34.11 -29.49 -8.81
CA GLU A 9 34.19 -28.04 -8.91
C GLU A 9 32.78 -27.45 -8.81
N ILE A 10 32.54 -26.66 -7.76
CA ILE A 10 31.43 -25.71 -7.74
C ILE A 10 31.70 -24.73 -8.87
N LEU A 11 30.93 -24.85 -9.94
CA LEU A 11 30.90 -23.91 -11.05
C LEU A 11 30.38 -22.57 -10.49
N VAL A 12 31.29 -21.74 -9.99
CA VAL A 12 31.02 -20.34 -9.67
C VAL A 12 30.77 -19.65 -11.01
N MET A 13 29.49 -19.50 -11.37
CA MET A 13 29.10 -18.69 -12.51
C MET A 13 29.60 -17.26 -12.26
N PRO A 14 30.40 -16.66 -13.14
CA PRO A 14 30.81 -15.28 -12.99
C PRO A 14 29.59 -14.39 -13.21
N THR A 15 29.06 -13.81 -12.14
CA THR A 15 28.07 -12.74 -12.22
C THR A 15 28.77 -11.48 -12.68
N ASN A 16 28.98 -11.39 -14.00
CA ASN A 16 29.44 -10.18 -14.67
C ASN A 16 28.29 -9.15 -14.65
N VAL A 17 27.94 -8.66 -13.46
CA VAL A 17 26.99 -7.57 -13.29
C VAL A 17 27.76 -6.30 -13.59
N LEU A 18 27.46 -5.69 -14.74
CA LEU A 18 27.97 -4.36 -15.03
C LEU A 18 27.54 -3.41 -13.91
N PRO A 19 28.43 -2.54 -13.40
CA PRO A 19 28.08 -1.60 -12.35
C PRO A 19 26.97 -0.66 -12.86
N THR A 20 26.05 -0.28 -11.96
CA THR A 20 25.10 0.79 -12.27
C THR A 20 25.84 2.13 -12.37
N LEU A 21 25.28 3.09 -13.12
CA LEU A 21 25.87 4.43 -13.26
C LEU A 21 25.89 5.19 -11.93
N PHE A 22 24.95 4.90 -11.04
CA PHE A 22 24.83 5.43 -9.68
C PHE A 22 24.04 4.45 -8.81
N PRO A 23 24.23 4.47 -7.49
CA PRO A 23 23.41 3.68 -6.57
C PRO A 23 22.00 4.26 -6.47
N LEU A 24 21.00 3.39 -6.42
CA LEU A 24 19.63 3.74 -6.04
C LEU A 24 19.29 3.05 -4.73
N SER A 25 18.86 3.82 -3.73
CA SER A 25 18.39 3.28 -2.46
C SER A 25 17.04 2.60 -2.66
N VAL A 26 16.93 1.34 -2.24
CA VAL A 26 15.63 0.66 -2.18
C VAL A 26 14.81 1.26 -1.04
N PRO A 27 13.60 1.77 -1.28
CA PRO A 27 12.73 2.25 -0.21
C PRO A 27 12.40 1.10 0.76
N THR A 28 12.41 1.38 2.06
CA THR A 28 12.18 0.35 3.09
C THR A 28 11.29 0.85 4.22
N LEU A 29 10.52 -0.06 4.83
CA LEU A 29 9.65 0.21 5.97
C LEU A 29 10.15 -0.56 7.22
N PRO A 30 10.06 0.02 8.42
CA PRO A 30 10.37 -0.67 9.66
C PRO A 30 9.30 -1.71 9.94
N VAL A 31 9.72 -2.76 10.63
CA VAL A 31 8.83 -3.83 11.09
C VAL A 31 8.72 -3.75 12.61
N GLN A 32 7.50 -3.79 13.13
CA GLN A 32 7.25 -3.78 14.56
C GLN A 32 7.86 -5.02 15.23
N GLY A 33 8.67 -4.79 16.26
CA GLY A 33 9.32 -5.87 17.02
C GLY A 33 10.54 -6.49 16.34
N GLU A 34 11.01 -5.96 15.21
CA GLU A 34 12.21 -6.44 14.54
C GLU A 34 13.25 -5.31 14.33
N ASN A 35 14.52 -5.69 14.23
CA ASN A 35 15.62 -4.78 13.84
C ASN A 35 15.88 -4.82 12.31
N SER A 36 15.02 -5.51 11.56
CA SER A 36 14.98 -5.59 10.10
C SER A 36 14.02 -4.57 9.50
N ARG A 37 14.21 -4.28 8.21
CA ARG A 37 13.30 -3.44 7.42
C ARG A 37 12.76 -4.24 6.23
N PHE A 38 11.50 -3.99 5.89
CA PHE A 38 10.83 -4.57 4.73
C PHE A 38 11.15 -3.74 3.47
N PRO A 39 11.80 -4.31 2.44
CA PRO A 39 12.06 -3.62 1.18
C PRO A 39 10.78 -3.49 0.35
N VAL A 40 10.51 -2.29 -0.16
CA VAL A 40 9.31 -2.01 -0.96
C VAL A 40 9.66 -2.13 -2.44
N ARG A 41 8.87 -2.94 -3.17
CA ARG A 41 9.05 -3.20 -4.60
C ARG A 41 8.04 -2.43 -5.46
N ARG A 42 6.75 -2.76 -5.37
CA ARG A 42 5.65 -2.01 -6.02
C ARG A 42 4.57 -1.71 -5.00
N ILE A 43 3.81 -0.65 -5.25
CA ILE A 43 2.63 -0.31 -4.46
C ILE A 43 1.43 -0.38 -5.39
N TRP A 44 0.54 -1.33 -5.12
CA TRP A 44 -0.73 -1.48 -5.80
C TRP A 44 -1.85 -0.92 -4.92
N CYS A 45 -2.86 -0.34 -5.53
CA CYS A 45 -3.98 0.27 -4.81
C CYS A 45 -5.29 -0.16 -5.46
N VAL A 46 -6.26 -0.56 -4.65
CA VAL A 46 -7.61 -0.95 -5.10
C VAL A 46 -8.53 0.26 -5.07
N GLY A 47 -9.15 0.58 -6.21
CA GLY A 47 -10.15 1.63 -6.26
C GLY A 47 -11.53 1.15 -5.79
N GLN A 48 -12.24 1.99 -5.03
CA GLN A 48 -13.66 1.81 -4.69
C GLN A 48 -13.99 0.47 -4.02
N ASN A 49 -13.19 0.07 -3.03
CA ASN A 49 -13.36 -1.23 -2.37
C ASN A 49 -14.22 -1.19 -1.09
N TYR A 50 -14.94 -0.10 -0.83
CA TYR A 50 -15.87 0.03 0.30
C TYR A 50 -17.21 0.55 -0.21
N ALA A 51 -18.30 -0.14 0.10
CA ALA A 51 -19.61 0.12 -0.51
C ALA A 51 -20.12 1.55 -0.31
N GLU A 52 -19.94 2.12 0.89
CA GLU A 52 -20.35 3.50 1.16
C GLU A 52 -19.49 4.51 0.40
N HIS A 53 -18.17 4.29 0.34
CA HIS A 53 -17.27 5.14 -0.42
C HIS A 53 -17.53 5.06 -1.93
N SER A 54 -17.85 3.87 -2.45
CA SER A 54 -18.23 3.69 -3.86
C SER A 54 -19.47 4.52 -4.21
N ARG A 55 -20.47 4.58 -3.31
CA ARG A 55 -21.64 5.44 -3.47
C ARG A 55 -21.29 6.93 -3.39
N GLU A 56 -20.42 7.35 -2.47
CA GLU A 56 -19.93 8.75 -2.38
C GLU A 56 -19.28 9.21 -3.69
N MET A 57 -18.56 8.30 -4.36
CA MET A 57 -17.89 8.57 -5.63
C MET A 57 -18.82 8.47 -6.85
N GLY A 58 -20.12 8.24 -6.65
CA GLY A 58 -21.13 8.15 -7.71
C GLY A 58 -21.12 6.84 -8.49
N SER A 59 -20.55 5.78 -7.92
CA SER A 59 -20.46 4.45 -8.53
C SER A 59 -21.50 3.49 -7.96
N ASN A 60 -21.89 2.48 -8.76
CA ASN A 60 -22.85 1.45 -8.34
C ASN A 60 -22.13 0.43 -7.43
N PRO A 61 -22.60 0.15 -6.21
CA PRO A 61 -21.96 -0.78 -5.28
C PRO A 61 -22.16 -2.27 -5.61
N ASP A 62 -22.58 -2.60 -6.83
CA ASP A 62 -22.55 -3.98 -7.30
C ASP A 62 -21.10 -4.49 -7.29
N ARG A 63 -20.90 -5.81 -7.16
CA ARG A 63 -19.57 -6.44 -7.17
C ARG A 63 -18.97 -6.47 -8.58
N ASP A 64 -18.88 -5.31 -9.21
CA ASP A 64 -18.09 -5.11 -10.41
C ASP A 64 -16.61 -5.43 -10.11
N PRO A 65 -15.87 -5.98 -11.09
CA PRO A 65 -14.46 -6.29 -10.90
C PRO A 65 -13.69 -5.06 -10.37
N PRO A 66 -12.81 -5.23 -9.36
CA PRO A 66 -12.05 -4.11 -8.84
C PRO A 66 -11.09 -3.62 -9.91
N PHE A 67 -10.81 -2.32 -9.89
CA PHE A 67 -9.76 -1.74 -10.73
C PHE A 67 -8.57 -1.34 -9.87
N PHE A 68 -7.38 -1.39 -10.47
CA PHE A 68 -6.13 -1.13 -9.78
C PHE A 68 -5.41 0.06 -10.41
N PHE A 69 -4.71 0.79 -9.56
CA PHE A 69 -3.67 1.73 -9.95
C PHE A 69 -2.43 1.47 -9.09
N SER A 70 -1.35 2.20 -9.35
CA SER A 70 -0.11 2.05 -8.62
C SER A 70 0.49 3.38 -8.20
N LYS A 71 1.33 3.31 -7.17
CA LYS A 71 2.25 4.36 -6.75
C LYS A 71 3.69 3.84 -6.95
N PRO A 72 4.65 4.72 -7.26
CA PRO A 72 6.05 4.30 -7.30
C PRO A 72 6.53 3.93 -5.89
N ALA A 73 7.50 3.02 -5.78
CA ALA A 73 7.95 2.47 -4.50
C ALA A 73 8.46 3.53 -3.52
N ASP A 74 9.10 4.57 -4.05
CA ASP A 74 9.66 5.71 -3.33
C ASP A 74 8.60 6.75 -2.91
N ALA A 75 7.32 6.54 -3.25
CA ALA A 75 6.23 7.32 -2.67
C ALA A 75 5.96 6.98 -1.20
N VAL A 76 6.47 5.85 -0.69
CA VAL A 76 6.36 5.52 0.74
C VAL A 76 7.10 6.54 1.58
N THR A 77 6.48 6.98 2.67
CA THR A 77 7.14 7.88 3.62
C THR A 77 6.67 7.64 5.05
N GLN A 78 7.55 7.96 5.98
CA GLN A 78 7.31 7.89 7.42
C GLN A 78 7.58 9.24 8.10
N ALA A 79 7.74 10.30 7.31
CA ALA A 79 7.95 11.63 7.82
C ALA A 79 6.69 12.11 8.55
N SER A 80 6.89 12.70 9.74
CA SER A 80 5.81 13.32 10.52
C SER A 80 5.42 14.71 9.99
N VAL A 81 6.23 15.29 9.11
CA VAL A 81 5.96 16.57 8.45
C VAL A 81 6.27 16.42 6.97
N LEU A 82 5.31 16.78 6.12
CA LEU A 82 5.44 16.72 4.67
C LEU A 82 5.15 18.09 4.05
N PRO A 83 5.85 18.50 2.99
CA PRO A 83 5.45 19.67 2.24
C PRO A 83 4.11 19.39 1.54
N PHE A 84 3.26 20.41 1.43
CA PHE A 84 2.07 20.32 0.60
C PHE A 84 2.47 20.10 -0.87
N PRO A 85 1.89 19.10 -1.55
CA PRO A 85 2.32 18.73 -2.89
C PRO A 85 2.04 19.85 -3.89
N PRO A 86 2.90 20.03 -4.90
CA PRO A 86 2.72 21.07 -5.90
C PRO A 86 1.54 20.76 -6.82
N LYS A 87 1.04 21.81 -7.49
CA LYS A 87 -0.02 21.73 -8.51
C LYS A 87 -1.33 21.10 -8.01
N THR A 88 -1.63 21.26 -6.73
CA THR A 88 -2.95 20.95 -6.19
C THR A 88 -3.27 21.95 -5.10
N ASP A 89 -4.54 22.34 -5.03
CA ASP A 89 -5.11 22.93 -3.82
C ASP A 89 -6.11 21.97 -3.18
N ASN A 90 -6.40 20.83 -3.83
CA ASN A 90 -7.44 19.89 -3.43
C ASN A 90 -6.85 18.51 -3.09
N LEU A 91 -6.07 18.46 -2.01
CA LEU A 91 -5.44 17.24 -1.51
C LEU A 91 -6.40 16.47 -0.60
N HIS A 92 -6.59 15.18 -0.89
CA HIS A 92 -7.44 14.29 -0.09
C HIS A 92 -6.60 13.12 0.45
N PRO A 93 -6.59 12.88 1.77
CA PRO A 93 -6.18 11.61 2.35
C PRO A 93 -7.30 10.56 2.21
N GLU A 94 -6.90 9.31 2.06
CA GLU A 94 -7.76 8.13 2.04
C GLU A 94 -7.09 7.10 2.97
N VAL A 95 -7.66 6.81 4.14
CA VAL A 95 -7.06 5.84 5.09
C VAL A 95 -7.31 4.40 4.65
N GLU A 96 -6.24 3.62 4.55
CA GLU A 96 -6.31 2.26 4.04
C GLU A 96 -5.52 1.27 4.90
N LEU A 97 -6.02 0.04 4.98
CA LEU A 97 -5.20 -1.09 5.38
C LEU A 97 -4.22 -1.39 4.23
N VAL A 98 -2.96 -1.66 4.56
CA VAL A 98 -1.93 -2.02 3.59
C VAL A 98 -1.43 -3.43 3.88
N VAL A 99 -1.44 -4.28 2.86
CA VAL A 99 -0.94 -5.66 2.90
C VAL A 99 0.49 -5.68 2.37
N ALA A 100 1.43 -6.26 3.12
CA ALA A 100 2.81 -6.45 2.70
C ALA A 100 3.03 -7.91 2.25
N ILE A 101 3.56 -8.12 1.05
CA ILE A 101 3.73 -9.45 0.44
C ILE A 101 5.13 -10.02 0.74
N ALA A 102 5.17 -11.22 1.33
CA ALA A 102 6.40 -11.99 1.64
C ALA A 102 6.82 -12.91 0.50
N ALA A 103 5.87 -13.44 -0.26
CA ALA A 103 6.12 -14.45 -1.28
C ALA A 103 5.36 -14.13 -2.55
N GLY A 104 6.04 -14.22 -3.69
CA GLY A 104 5.44 -13.93 -4.99
C GLY A 104 4.51 -15.02 -5.51
N GLY A 105 3.85 -14.74 -6.64
CA GLY A 105 2.97 -15.67 -7.34
C GLY A 105 2.17 -15.00 -8.44
N ALA A 106 1.67 -15.80 -9.36
CA ALA A 106 0.71 -15.39 -10.40
C ALA A 106 -0.47 -16.36 -10.34
N ASN A 107 -1.69 -15.88 -10.62
CA ASN A 107 -2.92 -16.66 -10.51
C ASN A 107 -3.06 -17.36 -9.14
N ILE A 108 -2.75 -16.64 -8.06
CA ILE A 108 -2.87 -17.12 -6.69
C ILE A 108 -4.36 -17.33 -6.36
N SER A 109 -4.71 -18.48 -5.78
CA SER A 109 -6.09 -18.74 -5.39
C SER A 109 -6.45 -17.99 -4.08
N PRO A 110 -7.70 -17.57 -3.87
CA PRO A 110 -8.11 -16.92 -2.61
C PRO A 110 -7.78 -17.77 -1.37
N GLU A 111 -7.89 -19.09 -1.46
CA GLU A 111 -7.65 -20.03 -0.34
C GLU A 111 -6.18 -20.07 0.09
N THR A 112 -5.26 -19.70 -0.81
CA THR A 112 -3.82 -19.70 -0.56
C THR A 112 -3.24 -18.29 -0.43
N ALA A 113 -4.00 -17.26 -0.78
CA ALA A 113 -3.56 -15.86 -0.82
C ALA A 113 -2.91 -15.38 0.48
N LEU A 114 -3.49 -15.68 1.65
CA LEU A 114 -2.95 -15.22 2.93
C LEU A 114 -1.58 -15.82 3.27
N LYS A 115 -1.20 -16.94 2.66
CA LYS A 115 0.15 -17.53 2.82
C LYS A 115 1.25 -16.67 2.20
N HIS A 116 0.89 -15.74 1.32
CA HIS A 116 1.81 -14.82 0.68
C HIS A 116 2.01 -13.53 1.49
N VAL A 117 1.25 -13.31 2.57
CA VAL A 117 1.28 -12.06 3.34
C VAL A 117 2.35 -12.13 4.43
N TYR A 118 3.24 -11.13 4.45
CA TYR A 118 4.18 -10.90 5.53
C TYR A 118 3.50 -10.29 6.76
N GLY A 119 2.71 -9.24 6.53
CA GLY A 119 2.11 -8.43 7.58
C GLY A 119 1.29 -7.29 7.03
N TYR A 120 0.89 -6.40 7.93
CA TYR A 120 -0.04 -5.33 7.63
C TYR A 120 0.45 -3.99 8.17
N ALA A 121 0.07 -2.91 7.52
CA ALA A 121 0.32 -1.54 7.97
C ALA A 121 -0.93 -0.68 7.77
N VAL A 122 -0.90 0.53 8.31
CA VAL A 122 -1.88 1.57 8.02
C VAL A 122 -1.24 2.58 7.08
N GLY A 123 -1.91 2.89 5.98
CA GLY A 123 -1.43 3.84 4.98
C GLY A 123 -2.44 4.94 4.68
N LEU A 124 -1.96 6.00 4.05
CA LEU A 124 -2.79 7.02 3.43
C LEU A 124 -2.57 7.00 1.92
N ASP A 125 -3.62 6.76 1.14
CA ASP A 125 -3.62 7.00 -0.30
C ASP A 125 -3.88 8.49 -0.57
N MET A 126 -2.80 9.26 -0.57
CA MET A 126 -2.89 10.69 -0.82
C MET A 126 -3.21 10.96 -2.30
N THR A 127 -4.19 11.83 -2.53
CA THR A 127 -4.72 12.11 -3.86
C THR A 127 -4.80 13.61 -4.13
N ARG A 128 -4.18 14.06 -5.23
CA ARG A 128 -4.46 15.38 -5.84
C ARG A 128 -5.78 15.31 -6.58
N ARG A 129 -6.89 15.57 -5.89
CA ARG A 129 -8.25 15.25 -6.35
C ARG A 129 -8.66 16.05 -7.57
N ASP A 130 -8.23 17.31 -7.63
CA ASP A 130 -8.35 18.18 -8.80
C ASP A 130 -7.73 17.55 -10.06
N LEU A 131 -6.49 17.07 -9.97
CA LEU A 131 -5.82 16.39 -11.09
C LEU A 131 -6.50 15.06 -11.44
N GLN A 132 -6.99 14.31 -10.45
CA GLN A 132 -7.73 13.08 -10.69
C GLN A 132 -9.00 13.34 -11.49
N ALA A 133 -9.76 14.39 -11.14
CA ALA A 133 -10.99 14.75 -11.83
C ALA A 133 -10.71 15.12 -13.30
N VAL A 134 -9.65 15.90 -13.56
CA VAL A 134 -9.21 16.23 -14.93
C VAL A 134 -8.83 14.98 -15.71
N ALA A 135 -8.06 14.07 -15.10
CA ALA A 135 -7.65 12.82 -15.74
C ALA A 135 -8.84 11.92 -16.06
N LYS A 136 -9.77 11.73 -15.12
CA LYS A 136 -11.01 10.96 -15.31
C LYS A 136 -11.85 11.51 -16.46
N LYS A 137 -12.13 12.83 -16.48
CA LYS A 137 -12.92 13.48 -17.53
C LYS A 137 -12.32 13.29 -18.92
N ALA A 138 -11.00 13.23 -19.02
CA ALA A 138 -10.27 13.10 -20.27
C ALA A 138 -9.91 11.64 -20.64
N GLY A 139 -10.28 10.64 -19.82
CA GLY A 139 -9.87 9.25 -20.01
C GLY A 139 -8.35 9.04 -19.93
N ARG A 140 -7.65 9.84 -19.12
CA ARG A 140 -6.18 9.84 -19.01
C ARG A 140 -5.68 9.10 -17.76
N PRO A 141 -4.41 8.65 -17.74
CA PRO A 141 -3.80 7.99 -16.57
C PRO A 141 -3.82 8.85 -15.30
N TRP A 142 -3.91 8.20 -14.14
CA TRP A 142 -3.99 8.86 -12.83
C TRP A 142 -2.64 9.02 -12.14
N SER A 143 -1.52 8.67 -12.78
CA SER A 143 -0.19 8.64 -12.16
C SER A 143 0.16 9.96 -11.48
N LEU A 144 -0.15 11.11 -12.09
CA LEU A 144 0.10 12.40 -11.44
C LEU A 144 -0.90 12.68 -10.30
N ALA A 145 -2.11 12.15 -10.33
CA ALA A 145 -3.06 12.37 -9.24
C ALA A 145 -2.77 11.49 -8.01
N LYS A 146 -2.31 10.25 -8.21
CA LYS A 146 -2.16 9.22 -7.17
C LYS A 146 -0.69 8.89 -6.83
N GLY A 147 0.24 8.96 -7.78
CA GLY A 147 1.64 8.51 -7.63
C GLY A 147 2.67 9.64 -7.60
N PHE A 148 2.38 10.73 -6.89
CA PHE A 148 3.32 11.85 -6.68
C PHE A 148 4.22 11.60 -5.47
N ASP A 149 5.24 12.44 -5.29
CA ASP A 149 6.21 12.33 -4.19
C ASP A 149 5.49 12.26 -2.83
N ALA A 150 5.94 11.34 -1.97
CA ALA A 150 5.37 11.13 -0.63
C ALA A 150 3.85 10.87 -0.61
N SER A 151 3.26 10.35 -1.70
CA SER A 151 1.81 10.09 -1.78
C SER A 151 1.35 8.83 -1.02
N CYS A 152 2.26 8.10 -0.38
CA CYS A 152 1.97 6.94 0.47
C CYS A 152 2.59 7.08 1.88
N PRO A 153 2.13 8.03 2.73
CA PRO A 153 2.44 7.99 4.15
C PRO A 153 1.97 6.68 4.77
N ILE A 154 2.82 6.00 5.53
CA ILE A 154 2.55 4.64 6.00
C ILE A 154 3.21 4.34 7.35
N SER A 155 2.54 3.55 8.19
CA SER A 155 3.05 3.10 9.49
C SER A 155 4.17 2.05 9.34
N ALA A 156 4.79 1.67 10.46
CA ALA A 156 5.55 0.44 10.53
C ALA A 156 4.65 -0.76 10.18
N ILE A 157 5.23 -1.79 9.54
CA ILE A 157 4.53 -3.05 9.26
C ILE A 157 4.48 -3.86 10.55
N LYS A 158 3.29 -4.35 10.90
CA LYS A 158 3.09 -5.35 11.94
C LYS A 158 3.05 -6.74 11.30
N PRO A 159 3.95 -7.67 11.68
CA PRO A 159 3.93 -9.03 11.15
C PRO A 159 2.57 -9.70 11.36
N ALA A 160 2.10 -10.46 10.37
CA ALA A 160 0.80 -11.14 10.45
C ALA A 160 0.73 -12.11 11.64
N SER A 161 1.86 -12.74 11.99
CA SER A 161 2.00 -13.62 13.16
C SER A 161 1.78 -12.93 14.52
N GLN A 162 1.84 -11.60 14.57
CA GLN A 162 1.61 -10.80 15.78
C GLN A 162 0.21 -10.16 15.81
N ILE A 163 -0.64 -10.44 14.83
CA ILE A 163 -2.01 -9.93 14.76
C ILE A 163 -2.97 -11.07 15.13
N PRO A 164 -3.64 -10.99 16.30
CA PRO A 164 -4.49 -12.08 16.77
C PRO A 164 -5.73 -12.28 15.89
N SER A 165 -6.30 -11.19 15.39
CA SER A 165 -7.35 -11.18 14.39
C SER A 165 -7.38 -9.84 13.68
N LEU A 166 -7.71 -9.88 12.39
CA LEU A 166 -8.09 -8.69 11.64
C LEU A 166 -9.62 -8.49 11.67
N ALA A 167 -10.42 -9.54 11.87
CA ALA A 167 -11.87 -9.44 11.86
C ALA A 167 -12.37 -8.34 12.80
N HIS A 168 -13.35 -7.57 12.32
CA HIS A 168 -13.95 -6.46 13.04
C HIS A 168 -13.00 -5.31 13.39
N SER A 169 -11.78 -5.26 12.84
CA SER A 169 -10.84 -4.18 13.16
C SER A 169 -11.32 -2.84 12.61
N LYS A 170 -11.46 -1.86 13.51
CA LYS A 170 -11.85 -0.50 13.13
C LYS A 170 -10.70 0.25 12.45
N ILE A 171 -10.98 0.92 11.34
CA ILE A 171 -10.04 1.80 10.64
C ILE A 171 -10.56 3.25 10.65
N THR A 172 -9.67 4.20 10.95
CA THR A 172 -10.04 5.60 11.17
C THR A 172 -8.98 6.59 10.68
N LEU A 173 -9.47 7.76 10.25
CA LEU A 173 -8.67 8.96 10.03
C LEU A 173 -9.26 10.10 10.84
N THR A 174 -8.42 10.77 11.64
CA THR A 174 -8.75 12.07 12.22
C THR A 174 -7.94 13.18 11.58
N VAL A 175 -8.55 14.36 11.48
CA VAL A 175 -7.93 15.61 11.05
C VAL A 175 -8.16 16.65 12.14
N ASN A 176 -7.10 17.17 12.72
CA ASN A 176 -7.15 18.10 13.86
C ASN A 176 -7.99 17.57 15.04
N GLY A 177 -7.96 16.25 15.26
CA GLY A 177 -8.71 15.57 16.33
C GLY A 177 -10.15 15.19 15.96
N GLU A 178 -10.70 15.69 14.85
CA GLU A 178 -12.03 15.33 14.38
C GLU A 178 -11.99 14.07 13.51
N VAL A 179 -12.87 13.11 13.76
CA VAL A 179 -13.00 11.91 12.91
C VAL A 179 -13.55 12.32 11.54
N ARG A 180 -12.77 12.09 10.49
CA ARG A 180 -13.17 12.34 9.10
C ARG A 180 -13.54 11.05 8.37
N GLN A 181 -12.86 9.95 8.68
CA GLN A 181 -13.16 8.64 8.12
C GLN A 181 -13.23 7.61 9.24
N SER A 182 -14.22 6.72 9.17
CA SER A 182 -14.39 5.62 10.12
C SER A 182 -15.11 4.48 9.43
N GLY A 183 -14.54 3.29 9.49
CA GLY A 183 -15.17 2.07 8.96
C GLY A 183 -14.61 0.82 9.64
N ASN A 184 -15.07 -0.34 9.19
CA ASN A 184 -14.52 -1.63 9.57
C ASN A 184 -13.82 -2.28 8.37
N ILE A 185 -12.74 -3.04 8.60
CA ILE A 185 -12.12 -3.77 7.49
C ILE A 185 -13.05 -4.82 6.86
N ASP A 186 -14.06 -5.28 7.61
CA ASP A 186 -15.04 -6.24 7.12
C ASP A 186 -16.01 -5.63 6.09
N ASP A 187 -16.04 -4.29 5.99
CA ASP A 187 -16.89 -3.56 5.04
C ASP A 187 -16.29 -3.54 3.61
N MET A 188 -15.15 -4.20 3.40
CA MET A 188 -14.54 -4.32 2.07
C MET A 188 -15.44 -5.12 1.12
N ILE A 189 -15.64 -4.61 -0.09
CA ILE A 189 -16.38 -5.30 -1.16
C ILE A 189 -15.62 -6.56 -1.59
N TRP A 190 -14.32 -6.42 -1.82
CA TRP A 190 -13.39 -7.51 -2.09
C TRP A 190 -12.46 -7.67 -0.90
N SER A 191 -12.49 -8.85 -0.29
CA SER A 191 -11.64 -9.20 0.84
C SER A 191 -10.16 -9.27 0.45
N ILE A 192 -9.25 -9.21 1.43
CA ILE A 192 -7.80 -9.30 1.19
C ILE A 192 -7.40 -10.51 0.33
N PRO A 193 -7.90 -11.75 0.59
CA PRO A 193 -7.62 -12.89 -0.27
C PRO A 193 -8.08 -12.71 -1.72
N GLU A 194 -9.25 -12.10 -1.93
CA GLU A 194 -9.80 -11.85 -3.25
C GLU A 194 -9.00 -10.78 -3.99
N ILE A 195 -8.61 -9.69 -3.32
CA ILE A 195 -7.75 -8.65 -3.90
C ILE A 195 -6.44 -9.25 -4.40
N ILE A 196 -5.77 -10.05 -3.58
CA ILE A 196 -4.50 -10.71 -3.94
C ILE A 196 -4.71 -11.62 -5.15
N SER A 197 -5.77 -12.44 -5.12
CA SER A 197 -6.11 -13.35 -6.22
C SER A 197 -6.34 -12.59 -7.52
N ILE A 198 -7.22 -11.59 -7.52
CA ILE A 198 -7.58 -10.81 -8.71
C ILE A 198 -6.36 -10.06 -9.26
N LEU A 199 -5.60 -9.38 -8.40
CA LEU A 199 -4.40 -8.65 -8.83
C LEU A 199 -3.35 -9.60 -9.43
N SER A 200 -3.18 -10.79 -8.85
CA SER A 200 -2.19 -11.77 -9.31
C SER A 200 -2.48 -12.36 -10.70
N GLN A 201 -3.69 -12.16 -11.24
CA GLN A 201 -4.05 -12.52 -12.61
C GLN A 201 -3.56 -11.48 -13.63
N SER A 202 -3.37 -10.23 -13.20
CA SER A 202 -2.88 -9.13 -14.05
C SER A 202 -1.37 -8.95 -13.96
N VAL A 203 -0.78 -9.18 -12.78
CA VAL A 203 0.65 -9.06 -12.54
C VAL A 203 1.14 -10.18 -11.66
N ARG A 204 2.37 -10.64 -11.87
CA ARG A 204 3.04 -11.48 -10.89
C ARG A 204 3.37 -10.64 -9.66
N LEU A 205 2.76 -10.99 -8.52
CA LEU A 205 3.13 -10.45 -7.22
C LEU A 205 4.51 -10.97 -6.84
N GLU A 206 5.28 -10.16 -6.14
CA GLU A 206 6.60 -10.52 -5.65
C GLU A 206 6.79 -10.08 -4.20
N ALA A 207 7.77 -10.67 -3.51
CA ALA A 207 8.19 -10.21 -2.20
C ALA A 207 8.53 -8.71 -2.25
N GLY A 208 8.05 -7.95 -1.26
CA GLY A 208 8.22 -6.50 -1.22
C GLY A 208 7.06 -5.70 -1.84
N ASP A 209 6.12 -6.35 -2.53
CA ASP A 209 4.92 -5.64 -2.99
C ASP A 209 4.03 -5.23 -1.81
N LEU A 210 3.46 -4.04 -1.92
CA LEU A 210 2.42 -3.51 -1.03
C LEU A 210 1.10 -3.44 -1.79
N ILE A 211 0.00 -3.72 -1.10
CA ILE A 211 -1.36 -3.58 -1.62
C ILE A 211 -2.18 -2.72 -0.66
N MET A 212 -2.60 -1.54 -1.10
CA MET A 212 -3.54 -0.67 -0.40
C MET A 212 -4.97 -1.08 -0.79
N THR A 213 -5.79 -1.39 0.20
CA THR A 213 -7.02 -2.19 0.02
C THR A 213 -8.29 -1.36 -0.18
N GLY A 214 -8.16 -0.06 -0.41
CA GLY A 214 -9.27 0.89 -0.46
C GLY A 214 -9.58 1.52 0.89
N THR A 215 -10.42 2.56 0.85
CA THR A 215 -10.72 3.45 1.97
C THR A 215 -12.22 3.44 2.32
N PRO A 216 -12.61 3.59 3.61
CA PRO A 216 -13.99 3.84 3.99
C PRO A 216 -14.45 5.25 3.59
N ALA A 217 -15.75 5.50 3.77
CA ALA A 217 -16.42 6.78 3.52
C ALA A 217 -15.82 7.97 4.30
N GLY A 218 -16.19 9.19 3.91
CA GLY A 218 -15.77 10.45 4.55
C GLY A 218 -14.50 11.09 3.97
N VAL A 219 -14.14 10.72 2.74
CA VAL A 219 -12.97 11.27 2.03
C VAL A 219 -13.17 12.76 1.76
N SER A 220 -12.34 13.60 2.35
CA SER A 220 -12.47 15.06 2.28
C SER A 220 -11.13 15.75 2.09
N ARG A 221 -11.16 17.01 1.62
CA ARG A 221 -9.98 17.84 1.44
C ARG A 221 -9.31 18.17 2.78
N ILE A 222 -7.97 18.25 2.77
CA ILE A 222 -7.15 18.83 3.85
C ILE A 222 -6.48 20.14 3.42
N MET A 223 -6.06 20.93 4.40
CA MET A 223 -5.35 22.18 4.26
C MET A 223 -3.92 22.09 4.79
N LYS A 224 -3.08 23.06 4.39
CA LYS A 224 -1.78 23.27 5.03
C LYS A 224 -1.99 23.56 6.52
N GLY A 225 -1.15 22.97 7.36
CA GLY A 225 -1.22 23.01 8.81
C GLY A 225 -2.08 21.91 9.44
N ASP A 226 -2.87 21.17 8.65
CA ASP A 226 -3.72 20.10 9.21
C ASP A 226 -2.88 18.94 9.74
N VAL A 227 -3.24 18.47 10.94
CA VAL A 227 -2.64 17.32 11.61
C VAL A 227 -3.50 16.10 11.38
N LEU A 228 -2.95 15.11 10.70
CA LEU A 228 -3.60 13.85 10.37
C LEU A 228 -3.17 12.77 11.34
N LYS A 229 -4.10 11.92 11.77
CA LYS A 229 -3.80 10.67 12.48
C LYS A 229 -4.61 9.52 11.88
N ALA A 230 -3.90 8.54 11.34
CA ALA A 230 -4.48 7.31 10.80
C ALA A 230 -4.29 6.17 11.81
N ALA A 231 -5.29 5.30 11.92
CA ALA A 231 -5.22 4.12 12.78
C ALA A 231 -6.06 2.98 12.24
N CYS A 232 -5.58 1.76 12.44
CA CYS A 232 -6.34 0.52 12.28
C CYS A 232 -6.11 -0.34 13.52
N GLU A 233 -7.20 -0.75 14.15
CA GLU A 233 -7.19 -1.60 15.33
C GLU A 233 -6.39 -2.88 15.05
N ASN A 234 -5.69 -3.38 16.07
CA ASN A 234 -4.79 -4.53 16.00
C ASN A 234 -3.55 -4.37 15.09
N VAL A 235 -3.49 -3.37 14.20
CA VAL A 235 -2.40 -3.20 13.22
C VAL A 235 -1.44 -2.09 13.62
N GLY A 236 -1.92 -0.84 13.77
CA GLY A 236 -1.05 0.28 14.07
C GLY A 236 -1.69 1.66 13.94
N THR A 237 -0.90 2.68 14.21
CA THR A 237 -1.27 4.08 14.04
C THR A 237 -0.05 4.91 13.67
N PHE A 238 -0.26 5.99 12.94
CA PHE A 238 0.74 7.02 12.70
C PHE A 238 0.07 8.38 12.50
N GLY A 239 0.85 9.45 12.54
CA GLY A 239 0.37 10.79 12.28
C GLY A 239 1.38 11.61 11.51
N LEU A 240 0.88 12.65 10.85
CA LEU A 240 1.68 13.57 10.07
C LEU A 240 1.00 14.94 9.96
N THR A 241 1.75 15.95 9.56
CA THR A 241 1.25 17.29 9.25
C THR A 241 1.72 17.71 7.87
N TYR A 242 0.83 18.32 7.09
CA TYR A 242 1.23 18.94 5.82
C TYR A 242 1.53 20.43 6.03
N VAL A 243 2.66 20.93 5.54
CA VAL A 243 3.10 22.34 5.68
C VAL A 243 3.23 23.05 4.34
#